data_AF-A0A7X7IZ27-F1
#
_entry.id   AF-A0A7X7IZ27-F1
#
_cell.length_a   1.000
_cell.length_b   1.000
_cell.length_c   1.000
_cell.angle_alpha   90.00
_cell.angle_beta   90.00
_cell.angle_gamma   90.00
#
_symmetry.space_group_name_H-M   'P 1'
#
loop_
_entity.id
_entity.type
_entity.pdbx_description
1 polymer ?
#
loop_
_entity_poly.entity_id
_entity_poly.type
_entity_poly.pdbx_seq_one_letter_code
_entity_poly.pdbx_strand_id
1 'polypeptide(L)'
;MSGSATRLQAIAAVTNYKPISAPLNFAQTKPGEIFGSNVFCAKEMKKRLPKDIYASVKRTIDTGVKLDPSVANVIAAAMRDWAIEKGATHYAHVFFPLTGLTAEKHDCFLQPDGQGGAIAEFTGESLIQGEPDASSFPSGGIRATFEARGYTAWDVTSPAYILENPNGTTLCIPTAFVSWTGEALDKKTPVLRSMQALNVQAQRILKLFGHTDGAMVSSTAGPEQEYFLIDRNFFFARPDLINAGRTLFGNKPPKGQEFEDHYFGAIPERVLAFMLESERELFKLGIPVKTRHNEVAPAQYEIAPSFEFGNVATDHQQLIMITLKRVAEKYGMACLLHEKPFAGINGSGKHVNYSLGSASQGNLLDPGDTPHANAQFLVFCAAIIRAVDKHAKLLRA
;
A
#
# COMPACT_ATOMS: atom_id res chain seq x y z
N MET A 1 18.14 3.62 -41.09
CA MET A 1 17.07 3.09 -40.21
C MET A 1 17.34 1.61 -40.00
N SER A 2 17.84 1.18 -38.84
CA SER A 2 18.06 -0.25 -38.59
C SER A 2 16.71 -0.97 -38.51
N GLY A 3 16.40 -1.76 -39.55
CA GLY A 3 15.15 -2.48 -39.74
C GLY A 3 14.97 -3.67 -38.80
N SER A 4 14.79 -3.40 -37.51
CA SER A 4 14.29 -4.42 -36.59
C SER A 4 12.81 -4.65 -36.89
N ALA A 5 12.47 -5.79 -37.50
CA ALA A 5 11.09 -6.20 -37.77
C ALA A 5 10.23 -6.14 -36.51
N THR A 6 10.78 -6.56 -35.36
CA THR A 6 10.14 -6.47 -34.04
C THR A 6 9.75 -5.04 -33.66
N ARG A 7 10.64 -4.06 -33.90
CA ARG A 7 10.34 -2.65 -33.60
C ARG A 7 9.24 -2.10 -34.51
N LEU A 8 9.27 -2.44 -35.79
CA LEU A 8 8.24 -2.00 -36.75
C LEU A 8 6.88 -2.62 -36.41
N GLN A 9 6.86 -3.90 -36.02
CA GLN A 9 5.65 -4.57 -35.54
C GLN A 9 5.10 -3.92 -34.26
N ALA A 10 5.98 -3.58 -33.30
CA ALA A 10 5.56 -2.87 -32.09
C ALA A 10 4.95 -1.50 -32.42
N ILE A 11 5.57 -0.72 -33.32
CA ILE A 11 5.02 0.56 -33.79
C ILE A 11 3.64 0.35 -34.43
N ALA A 12 3.51 -0.62 -35.33
CA ALA A 12 2.24 -0.91 -35.98
C ALA A 12 1.15 -1.35 -34.97
N ALA A 13 1.50 -2.13 -33.95
CA ALA A 13 0.57 -2.51 -32.89
C ALA A 13 0.14 -1.31 -32.05
N VAL A 14 1.06 -0.41 -31.71
CA VAL A 14 0.78 0.83 -30.96
C VAL A 14 -0.17 1.74 -31.74
N THR A 15 0.09 1.97 -33.03
CA THR A 15 -0.74 2.86 -33.87
C THR A 15 -2.14 2.32 -34.12
N ASN A 16 -2.31 0.99 -34.03
CA ASN A 16 -3.59 0.32 -34.21
C ASN A 16 -4.26 -0.07 -32.87
N TYR A 17 -3.77 0.46 -31.74
CA TYR A 17 -4.33 0.15 -30.42
C TYR A 17 -5.82 0.49 -30.36
N LYS A 18 -6.60 -0.45 -29.82
CA LYS A 18 -8.01 -0.27 -29.50
C LYS A 18 -8.25 -0.64 -28.03
N PRO A 19 -9.00 0.17 -27.27
CA PRO A 19 -9.39 -0.19 -25.91
C PRO A 19 -10.07 -1.56 -25.87
N ILE A 20 -9.67 -2.41 -24.93
CA ILE A 20 -10.19 -3.77 -24.77
C ILE A 20 -11.50 -3.76 -23.97
N SER A 21 -11.66 -2.78 -23.08
CA SER A 21 -12.82 -2.65 -22.19
C SER A 21 -13.67 -1.44 -22.56
N ALA A 22 -14.96 -1.53 -22.25
CA ALA A 22 -15.88 -0.40 -22.37
C ALA A 22 -15.41 0.76 -21.47
N PRO A 23 -15.63 2.02 -21.90
CA PRO A 23 -15.25 3.18 -21.09
C PRO A 23 -16.04 3.22 -19.78
N LEU A 24 -15.38 3.66 -18.71
CA LEU A 24 -16.00 3.85 -17.41
C LEU A 24 -17.00 5.01 -17.48
N ASN A 25 -18.19 4.81 -16.88
CA ASN A 25 -19.20 5.85 -16.78
C ASN A 25 -19.31 6.39 -15.34
N PHE A 26 -18.56 7.45 -15.07
CA PHE A 26 -18.52 8.11 -13.76
C PHE A 26 -19.82 8.88 -13.41
N ALA A 27 -20.72 9.10 -14.38
CA ALA A 27 -22.03 9.66 -14.11
C ALA A 27 -22.99 8.61 -13.53
N GLN A 28 -22.85 7.34 -13.93
CA GLN A 28 -23.64 6.22 -13.43
C GLN A 28 -23.09 5.65 -12.12
N THR A 29 -21.77 5.59 -11.97
CA THR A 29 -21.12 5.11 -10.75
C THR A 29 -20.22 6.19 -10.21
N LYS A 30 -20.69 6.91 -9.20
CA LYS A 30 -19.95 8.05 -8.66
C LYS A 30 -18.80 7.57 -7.77
N PRO A 31 -17.61 8.20 -7.84
CA PRO A 31 -16.48 7.84 -6.98
C PRO A 31 -16.81 7.80 -5.48
N GLY A 32 -17.64 8.73 -5.00
CA GLY A 32 -18.04 8.77 -3.59
C GLY A 32 -18.92 7.59 -3.15
N GLU A 33 -19.64 6.94 -4.06
CA GLU A 33 -20.51 5.79 -3.76
C GLU A 33 -19.71 4.49 -3.63
N ILE A 34 -18.59 4.39 -4.36
CA ILE A 34 -17.70 3.24 -4.34
C ILE A 34 -16.57 3.38 -3.31
N PHE A 35 -16.39 4.56 -2.72
CA PHE A 35 -15.28 4.80 -1.81
C PHE A 35 -15.33 3.87 -0.59
N GLY A 36 -14.30 3.05 -0.41
CA GLY A 36 -14.20 2.04 0.63
C GLY A 36 -15.20 0.89 0.50
N SER A 37 -15.82 0.70 -0.67
CA SER A 37 -16.83 -0.36 -0.88
C SER A 37 -16.28 -1.77 -0.70
N ASN A 38 -14.97 -1.94 -0.85
CA ASN A 38 -14.25 -3.21 -0.74
C ASN A 38 -13.37 -3.25 0.51
N VAL A 39 -13.73 -2.48 1.55
CA VAL A 39 -13.01 -2.44 2.82
C VAL A 39 -13.96 -2.80 3.96
N PHE A 40 -13.54 -3.71 4.84
CA PHE A 40 -14.24 -4.04 6.07
C PHE A 40 -14.03 -2.92 7.12
N CYS A 41 -14.54 -1.74 6.78
CA CYS A 41 -14.32 -0.50 7.52
C CYS A 41 -15.17 -0.42 8.80
N ALA A 42 -14.95 0.62 9.61
CA ALA A 42 -15.71 0.87 10.84
C ALA A 42 -17.23 0.89 10.63
N LYS A 43 -17.72 1.35 9.47
CA LYS A 43 -19.14 1.32 9.12
C LYS A 43 -19.67 -0.11 8.97
N GLU A 44 -18.95 -0.97 8.25
CA GLU A 44 -19.33 -2.38 8.08
C GLU A 44 -19.20 -3.16 9.39
N MET A 45 -18.12 -2.92 10.15
CA MET A 45 -17.93 -3.49 11.48
C MET A 45 -19.08 -3.12 12.41
N LYS A 46 -19.50 -1.85 12.46
CA LYS A 46 -20.62 -1.40 13.31
C LYS A 46 -21.96 -2.01 12.90
N LYS A 47 -22.15 -2.31 11.60
CA LYS A 47 -23.37 -2.92 11.07
C LYS A 47 -23.47 -4.41 11.43
N ARG A 48 -22.34 -5.11 11.47
CA ARG A 48 -22.28 -6.58 11.56
C ARG A 48 -21.90 -7.10 12.93
N LEU A 49 -21.11 -6.35 13.70
CA LEU A 49 -20.62 -6.78 15.01
C LEU A 49 -21.58 -6.34 16.13
N PRO A 50 -21.74 -7.14 17.19
CA PRO A 50 -22.34 -6.72 18.44
C PRO A 50 -21.70 -5.44 19.01
N LYS A 51 -22.48 -4.63 19.74
CA LYS A 51 -22.08 -3.28 20.19
C LYS A 51 -20.84 -3.29 21.08
N ASP A 52 -20.75 -4.26 21.98
CA ASP A 52 -19.62 -4.51 22.88
C ASP A 52 -18.36 -4.94 22.13
N ILE A 53 -18.51 -5.85 21.16
CA ILE A 53 -17.40 -6.32 20.32
C ILE A 53 -16.86 -5.18 19.44
N TYR A 54 -17.74 -4.41 18.80
CA TYR A 54 -17.35 -3.24 18.03
C TYR A 54 -16.61 -2.21 18.89
N ALA A 55 -17.08 -1.95 20.11
CA ALA A 55 -16.41 -1.05 21.05
C ALA A 55 -15.02 -1.56 21.46
N SER A 56 -14.87 -2.87 21.66
CA SER A 56 -13.58 -3.51 21.96
C SER A 56 -12.58 -3.36 20.81
N VAL A 57 -13.00 -3.67 19.58
CA VAL A 57 -12.16 -3.50 18.38
C VAL A 57 -11.80 -2.03 18.17
N LYS A 58 -12.78 -1.11 18.30
CA LYS A 58 -12.52 0.32 18.17
C LYS A 58 -11.51 0.83 19.20
N ARG A 59 -11.61 0.39 20.46
CA ARG A 59 -10.63 0.72 21.50
C ARG A 59 -9.24 0.22 21.13
N THR A 60 -9.15 -1.00 20.61
CA THR A 60 -7.89 -1.60 20.14
C THR A 60 -7.24 -0.75 19.05
N ILE A 61 -8.01 -0.29 18.06
CA ILE A 61 -7.55 0.58 16.97
C ILE A 61 -7.12 1.97 17.49
N ASP A 62 -7.95 2.59 18.33
CA ASP A 62 -7.74 3.98 18.76
C ASP A 62 -6.61 4.12 19.80
N THR A 63 -6.38 3.09 20.62
CA THR A 63 -5.46 3.15 21.77
C THR A 63 -4.27 2.20 21.69
N GLY A 64 -4.27 1.26 20.73
CA GLY A 64 -3.20 0.27 20.57
C GLY A 64 -3.15 -0.79 21.68
N VAL A 65 -4.22 -0.98 22.46
CA VAL A 65 -4.32 -2.09 23.42
C VAL A 65 -4.36 -3.44 22.70
N LYS A 66 -4.05 -4.53 23.39
CA LYS A 66 -4.12 -5.89 22.82
C LYS A 66 -5.57 -6.28 22.53
N LEU A 67 -5.81 -6.88 21.36
CA LEU A 67 -7.12 -7.43 21.00
C LEU A 67 -7.49 -8.58 21.95
N ASP A 68 -8.71 -8.58 22.45
CA ASP A 68 -9.25 -9.67 23.25
C ASP A 68 -9.47 -10.93 22.38
N PRO A 69 -8.81 -12.06 22.67
CA PRO A 69 -8.98 -13.28 21.87
C PRO A 69 -10.42 -13.80 21.82
N SER A 70 -11.23 -13.52 22.84
CA SER A 70 -12.62 -13.98 22.91
C SER A 70 -13.50 -13.37 21.81
N VAL A 71 -13.16 -12.18 21.29
CA VAL A 71 -13.94 -11.52 20.25
C VAL A 71 -13.58 -11.97 18.83
N ALA A 72 -12.43 -12.64 18.65
CA ALA A 72 -11.89 -12.94 17.32
C ALA A 72 -12.77 -13.88 16.49
N ASN A 73 -13.39 -14.88 17.10
CA ASN A 73 -14.29 -15.80 16.38
C ASN A 73 -15.50 -15.06 15.80
N VAL A 74 -16.06 -14.09 16.54
CA VAL A 74 -17.19 -13.30 16.07
C VAL A 74 -16.77 -12.36 14.93
N ILE A 75 -15.57 -11.78 15.03
CA ILE A 75 -15.02 -10.93 13.96
C ILE A 75 -14.75 -11.77 12.70
N ALA A 76 -14.16 -12.96 12.84
CA ALA A 76 -13.90 -13.88 11.74
C ALA A 76 -15.19 -14.24 11.01
N ALA A 77 -16.21 -14.68 11.75
CA ALA A 77 -17.51 -15.01 11.15
C ALA A 77 -18.12 -13.82 10.40
N ALA A 78 -18.14 -12.62 11.01
CA ALA A 78 -18.68 -11.43 10.37
C ALA A 78 -17.89 -10.98 9.13
N MET A 79 -16.56 -11.10 9.17
CA MET A 79 -15.66 -10.77 8.06
C MET A 79 -15.80 -11.76 6.91
N ARG A 80 -15.91 -13.06 7.21
CA ARG A 80 -16.18 -14.13 6.23
C ARG A 80 -17.52 -13.90 5.54
N ASP A 81 -18.58 -13.68 6.30
CA ASP A 81 -19.92 -13.52 5.73
C ASP A 81 -19.98 -12.27 4.83
N TRP A 82 -19.37 -11.17 5.26
CA TRP A 82 -19.19 -9.97 4.43
C TRP A 82 -18.40 -10.25 3.13
N ALA A 83 -17.33 -11.04 3.21
CA ALA A 83 -16.51 -11.38 2.06
C ALA A 83 -17.25 -12.29 1.08
N ILE A 84 -17.97 -13.31 1.57
CA ILE A 84 -18.77 -14.23 0.75
C ILE A 84 -19.92 -13.49 0.06
N GLU A 85 -20.59 -12.55 0.74
CA GLU A 85 -21.61 -11.68 0.13
C GLU A 85 -21.06 -10.86 -1.06
N LYS A 86 -19.77 -10.57 -1.05
CA LYS A 86 -19.02 -9.89 -2.12
C LYS A 86 -18.43 -10.84 -3.16
N GLY A 87 -18.76 -12.13 -3.07
CA GLY A 87 -18.31 -13.18 -3.99
C GLY A 87 -16.92 -13.72 -3.69
N ALA A 88 -16.38 -13.48 -2.49
CA ALA A 88 -15.08 -14.03 -2.12
C ALA A 88 -15.17 -15.55 -1.89
N THR A 89 -14.25 -16.28 -2.51
CA THR A 89 -14.13 -17.73 -2.35
C THR A 89 -12.89 -18.12 -1.53
N HIS A 90 -11.91 -17.23 -1.47
CA HIS A 90 -10.65 -17.40 -0.78
C HIS A 90 -10.38 -16.23 0.16
N TYR A 91 -9.53 -16.47 1.14
CA TYR A 91 -8.88 -15.44 1.94
C TYR A 91 -7.36 -15.57 1.86
N ALA A 92 -6.66 -14.49 2.16
CA ALA A 92 -5.21 -14.45 2.19
C ALA A 92 -4.72 -13.51 3.29
N HIS A 93 -3.76 -13.97 4.08
CA HIS A 93 -2.95 -13.10 4.93
C HIS A 93 -1.90 -12.42 4.08
N VAL A 94 -2.04 -11.10 3.97
CA VAL A 94 -1.15 -10.26 3.15
C VAL A 94 -0.07 -9.70 4.05
N PHE A 95 1.19 -9.93 3.70
CA PHE A 95 2.35 -9.37 4.40
C PHE A 95 3.46 -8.99 3.42
N PHE A 96 4.40 -8.17 3.88
CA PHE A 96 5.50 -7.64 3.07
C PHE A 96 6.83 -8.19 3.58
N PRO A 97 7.24 -9.40 3.14
CA PRO A 97 8.51 -9.98 3.54
C PRO A 97 9.71 -9.16 3.07
N LEU A 98 10.89 -9.51 3.59
CA LEU A 98 12.15 -8.83 3.27
C LEU A 98 12.64 -9.00 1.81
N THR A 99 11.87 -9.68 0.95
CA THR A 99 12.11 -9.78 -0.51
C THR A 99 11.79 -8.48 -1.25
N GLY A 100 11.05 -7.55 -0.63
CA GLY A 100 10.62 -6.30 -1.27
C GLY A 100 9.36 -6.42 -2.14
N LEU A 101 8.73 -7.59 -2.17
CA LEU A 101 7.45 -7.84 -2.83
C LEU A 101 6.41 -8.28 -1.80
N THR A 102 5.13 -8.08 -2.12
CA THR A 102 4.01 -8.63 -1.34
C THR A 102 4.00 -10.15 -1.41
N ALA A 103 3.72 -10.81 -0.30
CA ALA A 103 3.45 -12.23 -0.25
C ALA A 103 2.04 -12.48 0.27
N GLU A 104 1.39 -13.46 -0.34
CA GLU A 104 0.06 -13.92 0.01
C GLU A 104 -0.07 -15.41 -0.33
N LYS A 105 -0.78 -16.14 0.53
CA LYS A 105 -1.23 -17.51 0.30
C LYS A 105 -2.76 -17.47 0.27
N HIS A 106 -3.36 -18.05 -0.76
CA HIS A 106 -4.81 -18.04 -0.92
C HIS A 106 -5.37 -19.36 -0.36
N ASP A 107 -6.09 -19.26 0.74
CA ASP A 107 -6.75 -20.38 1.40
C ASP A 107 -8.26 -20.32 1.12
N CYS A 108 -8.88 -21.47 0.86
CA CYS A 108 -10.30 -21.55 0.54
C CYS A 108 -11.15 -21.45 1.81
N PHE A 109 -12.30 -20.76 1.73
CA PHE A 109 -13.27 -20.79 2.83
C PHE A 109 -13.96 -22.15 2.97
N LEU A 110 -14.08 -22.93 1.90
CA LEU A 110 -14.84 -24.17 1.90
C LEU A 110 -14.00 -25.32 2.46
N GLN A 111 -14.52 -25.95 3.51
CA GLN A 111 -14.03 -27.23 4.02
C GLN A 111 -15.08 -28.32 3.84
N PRO A 112 -14.68 -29.56 3.51
CA PRO A 112 -15.59 -30.70 3.46
C PRO A 112 -16.26 -30.93 4.82
N ASP A 113 -17.58 -31.14 4.84
CA ASP A 113 -18.34 -31.40 6.08
C ASP A 113 -18.31 -32.86 6.54
N GLY A 114 -17.61 -33.73 5.79
CA GLY A 114 -17.56 -35.18 6.03
C GLY A 114 -18.83 -35.94 5.66
N GLN A 115 -19.88 -35.26 5.19
CA GLN A 115 -21.18 -35.82 4.78
C GLN A 115 -21.46 -35.65 3.27
N GLY A 116 -20.47 -35.16 2.51
CA GLY A 116 -20.57 -34.96 1.06
C GLY A 116 -20.95 -33.53 0.65
N GLY A 117 -21.07 -32.61 1.62
CA GLY A 117 -21.23 -31.17 1.41
C GLY A 117 -19.96 -30.39 1.79
N ALA A 118 -20.10 -29.06 1.83
CA ALA A 118 -19.03 -28.15 2.23
C ALA A 118 -19.58 -27.05 3.14
N ILE A 119 -18.79 -26.67 4.14
CA ILE A 119 -19.09 -25.58 5.08
C ILE A 119 -18.05 -24.49 4.89
N ALA A 120 -18.50 -23.23 4.89
CA ALA A 120 -17.61 -22.09 4.87
C ALA A 120 -17.05 -21.83 6.28
N GLU A 121 -15.76 -22.07 6.46
CA GLU A 121 -15.06 -21.88 7.74
C GLU A 121 -14.02 -20.77 7.64
N PHE A 122 -14.03 -19.91 8.66
CA PHE A 122 -12.97 -18.94 8.91
C PHE A 122 -12.95 -18.65 10.41
N THR A 123 -11.89 -19.07 11.10
CA THR A 123 -11.81 -19.09 12.56
C THR A 123 -11.10 -17.85 13.10
N GLY A 124 -11.38 -17.49 14.35
CA GLY A 124 -10.66 -16.42 15.06
C GLY A 124 -9.18 -16.74 15.27
N GLU A 125 -8.82 -18.03 15.36
CA GLU A 125 -7.43 -18.47 15.39
C GLU A 125 -6.70 -18.03 14.12
N SER A 126 -7.32 -18.24 12.95
CA SER A 126 -6.79 -17.77 11.66
C SER A 126 -6.64 -16.25 11.59
N LEU A 127 -7.39 -15.46 12.38
CA LEU A 127 -7.20 -14.00 12.46
C LEU A 127 -6.05 -13.59 13.40
N ILE A 128 -5.96 -14.21 14.58
CA ILE A 128 -4.98 -13.82 15.60
C ILE A 128 -3.59 -14.37 15.29
N GLN A 129 -3.53 -15.62 14.83
CA GLN A 129 -2.28 -16.33 14.58
C GLN A 129 -2.46 -17.35 13.46
N GLY A 130 -2.04 -16.98 12.25
CA GLY A 130 -1.89 -17.90 11.12
C GLY A 130 -0.47 -18.49 11.08
N GLU A 131 -0.32 -19.67 10.48
CA GLU A 131 0.98 -20.25 10.14
C GLU A 131 1.11 -20.30 8.61
N PRO A 132 1.70 -19.27 7.96
CA PRO A 132 2.12 -19.44 6.57
C PRO A 132 3.28 -20.45 6.53
N ASP A 133 3.31 -21.29 5.49
CA ASP A 133 4.54 -22.04 5.20
C ASP A 133 5.66 -21.05 4.92
N ALA A 134 6.53 -20.89 5.91
CA ALA A 134 7.54 -19.85 5.94
C ALA A 134 8.92 -20.34 5.50
N SER A 135 9.02 -21.60 5.05
CA SER A 135 10.27 -22.28 4.68
C SER A 135 11.06 -21.58 3.57
N SER A 136 10.37 -20.90 2.66
CA SER A 136 10.96 -20.28 1.47
C SER A 136 11.24 -18.77 1.59
N PHE A 137 10.87 -18.13 2.71
CA PHE A 137 11.13 -16.70 2.89
C PHE A 137 12.57 -16.42 3.35
N PRO A 138 13.24 -15.38 2.79
CA PRO A 138 14.57 -15.01 3.20
C PRO A 138 14.60 -14.70 4.69
N SER A 139 15.56 -15.30 5.38
CA SER A 139 15.78 -15.09 6.81
C SER A 139 17.00 -14.23 7.11
N GLY A 140 17.74 -13.77 6.09
CA GLY A 140 19.02 -13.09 6.29
C GLY A 140 20.08 -13.95 7.00
N GLY A 141 19.93 -15.29 6.98
CA GLY A 141 20.81 -16.23 7.68
C GLY A 141 20.48 -16.43 9.16
N ILE A 142 19.36 -15.87 9.65
CA ILE A 142 18.97 -15.91 11.07
C ILE A 142 18.47 -17.30 11.52
N ARG A 143 18.03 -18.17 10.59
CA ARG A 143 17.45 -19.49 10.90
C ARG A 143 17.81 -20.56 9.88
N ALA A 144 17.87 -21.82 10.32
CA ALA A 144 17.96 -22.98 9.45
C ALA A 144 16.60 -23.37 8.86
N THR A 145 16.58 -24.09 7.72
CA THR A 145 15.33 -24.44 7.00
C THR A 145 14.35 -25.26 7.85
N PHE A 146 14.83 -26.08 8.78
CA PHE A 146 13.97 -26.86 9.69
C PHE A 146 13.34 -26.01 10.81
N GLU A 147 13.86 -24.80 11.06
CA GLU A 147 13.35 -23.82 12.03
C GLU A 147 12.50 -22.75 11.33
N ALA A 148 12.15 -22.96 10.07
CA ALA A 148 11.56 -21.93 9.23
C ALA A 148 10.07 -21.70 9.46
N ARG A 149 9.50 -22.17 10.58
CA ARG A 149 8.14 -21.80 11.00
C ARG A 149 8.05 -20.29 11.18
N GLY A 150 6.91 -19.74 10.80
CA GLY A 150 6.61 -18.32 10.94
C GLY A 150 5.13 -18.14 11.22
N TYR A 151 4.80 -17.02 11.83
CA TYR A 151 3.44 -16.71 12.27
C TYR A 151 2.98 -15.39 11.69
N THR A 152 1.75 -15.35 11.20
CA THR A 152 1.06 -14.13 10.79
C THR A 152 0.09 -13.71 11.87
N ALA A 153 0.00 -12.41 12.13
CA ALA A 153 -0.98 -11.84 13.03
C ALA A 153 -1.68 -10.66 12.34
N TRP A 154 -3.02 -10.63 12.35
CA TRP A 154 -3.77 -9.52 11.79
C TRP A 154 -3.44 -8.20 12.49
N ASP A 155 -3.04 -7.21 11.68
CA ASP A 155 -2.95 -5.83 12.12
C ASP A 155 -4.33 -5.17 12.03
N VAL A 156 -5.04 -5.16 13.15
CA VAL A 156 -6.35 -4.54 13.30
C VAL A 156 -6.39 -3.05 12.95
N THR A 157 -5.25 -2.35 12.97
CA THR A 157 -5.20 -0.92 12.61
C THR A 157 -5.25 -0.70 11.10
N SER A 158 -5.04 -1.76 10.31
CA SER A 158 -5.22 -1.80 8.86
C SER A 158 -6.42 -2.70 8.51
N PRO A 159 -7.50 -2.14 7.93
CA PRO A 159 -8.72 -2.90 7.73
C PRO A 159 -8.53 -4.00 6.67
N ALA A 160 -9.18 -5.15 6.90
CA ALA A 160 -9.29 -6.17 5.86
C ALA A 160 -10.03 -5.61 4.64
N TYR A 161 -9.63 -6.05 3.46
CA TYR A 161 -10.16 -5.55 2.20
C TYR A 161 -10.39 -6.68 1.21
N ILE A 162 -11.05 -6.36 0.11
CA ILE A 162 -11.39 -7.30 -0.94
C ILE A 162 -10.65 -6.91 -2.22
N LEU A 163 -9.94 -7.86 -2.80
CA LEU A 163 -9.40 -7.75 -4.15
C LEU A 163 -10.28 -8.48 -5.14
N GLU A 164 -10.84 -7.72 -6.07
CA GLU A 164 -11.57 -8.23 -7.21
C GLU A 164 -10.58 -8.64 -8.31
N ASN A 165 -10.81 -9.82 -8.88
CA ASN A 165 -10.20 -10.31 -10.10
C ASN A 165 -11.31 -10.68 -11.11
N PRO A 166 -11.00 -10.75 -12.43
CA PRO A 166 -12.02 -11.06 -13.45
C PRO A 166 -12.81 -12.35 -13.19
N ASN A 167 -12.20 -13.31 -12.50
CA ASN A 167 -12.77 -14.65 -12.28
C ASN A 167 -13.10 -14.94 -10.81
N GLY A 168 -12.98 -13.97 -9.91
CA GLY A 168 -13.24 -14.21 -8.49
C GLY A 168 -12.70 -13.11 -7.59
N THR A 169 -13.00 -13.26 -6.31
CA THR A 169 -12.74 -12.25 -5.29
C THR A 169 -11.99 -12.91 -4.14
N THR A 170 -11.04 -12.20 -3.54
CA THR A 170 -10.24 -12.68 -2.40
C THR A 170 -10.35 -11.71 -1.24
N LEU A 171 -10.59 -12.22 -0.04
CA LEU A 171 -10.48 -11.47 1.21
C LEU A 171 -9.00 -11.33 1.59
N CYS A 172 -8.49 -10.11 1.67
CA CYS A 172 -7.13 -9.82 2.05
C CYS A 172 -7.07 -9.28 3.47
N ILE A 173 -6.27 -9.92 4.32
CA ILE A 173 -6.11 -9.57 5.74
C ILE A 173 -4.70 -9.04 5.93
N PRO A 174 -4.50 -7.74 6.21
CA PRO A 174 -3.16 -7.18 6.45
C PRO A 174 -2.52 -7.80 7.70
N THR A 175 -1.35 -8.42 7.57
CA THR A 175 -0.71 -9.12 8.68
C THR A 175 0.73 -8.69 8.92
N ALA A 176 1.12 -8.73 10.19
CA ALA A 176 2.50 -8.76 10.59
C ALA A 176 3.02 -10.20 10.50
N PHE A 177 4.26 -10.40 10.03
CA PHE A 177 4.88 -11.71 9.88
C PHE A 177 6.19 -11.83 10.65
N VAL A 178 6.23 -12.80 11.55
CA VAL A 178 7.34 -13.05 12.49
C VAL A 178 7.83 -14.49 12.41
N SER A 179 9.08 -14.73 12.77
CA SER A 179 9.61 -16.08 12.98
C SER A 179 8.98 -16.73 14.22
N TRP A 180 9.19 -18.05 14.38
CA TRP A 180 8.77 -18.74 15.60
C TRP A 180 9.48 -18.25 16.88
N THR A 181 10.69 -17.70 16.72
CA THR A 181 11.49 -17.05 17.77
C THR A 181 11.10 -15.58 18.00
N GLY A 182 10.23 -15.01 17.18
CA GLY A 182 9.67 -13.66 17.34
C GLY A 182 10.46 -12.54 16.66
N GLU A 183 11.46 -12.86 15.83
CA GLU A 183 12.10 -11.89 14.95
C GLU A 183 11.14 -11.45 13.83
N ALA A 184 11.22 -10.19 13.45
CA ALA A 184 10.46 -9.66 12.33
C ALA A 184 11.01 -10.20 11.00
N LEU A 185 10.15 -10.84 10.20
CA LEU A 185 10.47 -11.32 8.85
C LEU A 185 9.79 -10.47 7.77
N ASP A 186 9.25 -9.33 8.18
CA ASP A 186 8.50 -8.41 7.34
C ASP A 186 8.91 -6.94 7.58
N LYS A 187 8.32 -6.06 6.75
CA LYS A 187 8.48 -4.61 6.89
C LYS A 187 7.45 -3.98 7.83
N LYS A 188 6.34 -4.66 8.12
CA LYS A 188 5.24 -4.11 8.91
C LYS A 188 5.54 -4.12 10.40
N THR A 189 6.09 -5.23 10.93
CA THR A 189 6.44 -5.33 12.35
C THR A 189 7.42 -4.22 12.78
N PRO A 190 8.51 -3.91 12.05
CA PRO A 190 9.39 -2.79 12.37
C PRO A 190 8.69 -1.43 12.35
N VAL A 191 7.78 -1.18 11.40
CA VAL A 191 7.01 0.08 11.34
C VAL A 191 6.12 0.23 12.58
N LEU A 192 5.35 -0.80 12.93
CA LEU A 192 4.49 -0.78 14.12
C LEU A 192 5.30 -0.56 15.41
N ARG A 193 6.43 -1.26 15.57
CA ARG A 193 7.36 -1.07 16.70
C ARG A 193 7.93 0.35 16.73
N SER A 194 8.29 0.93 15.59
CA SER A 194 8.81 2.30 15.51
C SER A 194 7.77 3.34 15.94
N MET A 195 6.49 3.14 15.57
CA MET A 195 5.39 4.03 15.97
C MET A 195 5.14 3.96 17.47
N GLN A 196 5.19 2.78 18.08
CA GLN A 196 5.11 2.61 19.53
C GLN A 196 6.27 3.31 20.25
N ALA A 197 7.50 3.15 19.74
CA ALA A 197 8.67 3.82 20.30
C ALA A 197 8.57 5.35 20.19
N LEU A 198 8.10 5.87 19.05
CA LEU A 198 7.83 7.29 18.85
C LEU A 198 6.82 7.81 19.88
N ASN A 199 5.70 7.11 20.06
CA ASN A 199 4.66 7.50 21.02
C ASN A 199 5.23 7.64 22.45
N VAL A 200 6.00 6.65 22.92
CA VAL A 200 6.61 6.69 24.26
C VAL A 200 7.48 7.93 24.45
N GLN A 201 8.33 8.26 23.46
CA GLN A 201 9.22 9.42 23.57
C GLN A 201 8.48 10.75 23.40
N ALA A 202 7.48 10.82 22.51
CA ALA A 202 6.65 12.01 22.34
C ALA A 202 5.85 12.31 23.61
N GLN A 203 5.24 11.29 24.22
CA GLN A 203 4.51 11.42 25.49
C GLN A 203 5.40 11.93 26.63
N ARG A 204 6.67 11.51 26.69
CA ARG A 204 7.63 12.02 27.68
C ARG A 204 7.82 13.53 27.54
N ILE A 205 7.89 14.05 26.32
CA ILE A 205 8.07 15.48 26.04
C ILE A 205 6.76 16.24 26.29
N LEU A 206 5.63 15.72 25.81
CA LEU A 206 4.31 16.35 25.97
C LEU A 206 3.93 16.57 27.44
N LYS A 207 4.35 15.68 28.34
CA LYS A 207 4.19 15.87 29.80
C LYS A 207 4.87 17.13 30.32
N LEU A 208 5.99 17.55 29.73
CA LEU A 208 6.68 18.79 30.12
C LEU A 208 5.89 20.04 29.73
N PHE A 209 5.03 19.93 28.72
CA PHE A 209 4.12 20.98 28.27
C PHE A 209 2.73 20.89 28.95
N GLY A 210 2.58 20.02 29.95
CA GLY A 210 1.34 19.90 30.73
C GLY A 210 0.29 18.94 30.14
N HIS A 211 0.60 18.24 29.05
CA HIS A 211 -0.34 17.29 28.44
C HIS A 211 -0.27 15.92 29.11
N THR A 212 -1.40 15.47 29.67
CA THR A 212 -1.52 14.20 30.40
C THR A 212 -2.71 13.33 29.96
N ASP A 213 -3.34 13.67 28.84
CA ASP A 213 -4.49 12.95 28.29
C ASP A 213 -4.17 11.51 27.81
N GLY A 214 -2.89 11.22 27.58
CA GLY A 214 -2.42 9.92 27.10
C GLY A 214 -2.83 9.61 25.66
N ALA A 215 -3.24 10.61 24.87
CA ALA A 215 -3.63 10.40 23.48
C ALA A 215 -2.44 9.88 22.65
N MET A 216 -2.61 8.75 21.97
CA MET A 216 -1.53 8.13 21.21
C MET A 216 -0.99 9.09 20.15
N VAL A 217 0.30 9.41 20.25
CA VAL A 217 1.02 10.14 19.21
C VAL A 217 1.47 9.15 18.16
N SER A 218 1.10 9.41 16.92
CA SER A 218 1.40 8.58 15.77
C SER A 218 1.99 9.43 14.66
N SER A 219 2.85 8.82 13.84
CA SER A 219 3.34 9.46 12.62
C SER A 219 2.29 9.39 11.51
N THR A 220 2.25 10.40 10.65
CA THR A 220 1.52 10.38 9.38
C THR A 220 2.51 10.35 8.22
N ALA A 221 2.07 9.78 7.10
CA ALA A 221 2.82 9.75 5.86
C ALA A 221 1.90 10.05 4.67
N GLY A 222 2.33 10.95 3.79
CA GLY A 222 1.75 11.21 2.47
C GLY A 222 2.78 10.90 1.39
N PRO A 223 2.83 9.66 0.88
CA PRO A 223 3.78 9.25 -0.15
C PRO A 223 3.35 9.74 -1.54
N GLU A 224 4.26 10.35 -2.29
CA GLU A 224 4.06 10.73 -3.70
C GLU A 224 4.70 9.64 -4.57
N GLN A 225 3.93 8.94 -5.40
CA GLN A 225 4.43 7.81 -6.19
C GLN A 225 4.65 8.20 -7.64
N GLU A 226 5.90 8.31 -8.04
CA GLU A 226 6.28 8.46 -9.44
C GLU A 226 6.44 7.11 -10.14
N TYR A 227 6.15 7.04 -11.44
CA TYR A 227 6.28 5.83 -12.24
C TYR A 227 6.39 6.15 -13.73
N PHE A 228 6.86 5.19 -14.52
CA PHE A 228 6.83 5.30 -15.99
C PHE A 228 5.75 4.38 -16.57
N LEU A 229 5.09 4.83 -17.65
CA LEU A 229 4.24 3.98 -18.47
C LEU A 229 4.82 3.86 -19.86
N ILE A 230 5.02 2.63 -20.32
CA ILE A 230 5.42 2.38 -21.71
C ILE A 230 4.47 1.40 -22.37
N ASP A 231 4.37 1.46 -23.71
CA ASP A 231 3.59 0.47 -24.43
C ASP A 231 4.18 -0.93 -24.25
N ARG A 232 3.30 -1.90 -23.98
CA ARG A 232 3.68 -3.27 -23.65
C ARG A 232 4.40 -3.98 -24.81
N ASN A 233 4.15 -3.60 -26.06
CA ASN A 233 4.89 -4.13 -27.21
C ASN A 233 6.36 -3.68 -27.18
N PHE A 234 6.64 -2.44 -26.80
CA PHE A 234 8.02 -1.97 -26.62
C PHE A 234 8.68 -2.58 -25.38
N PHE A 235 7.92 -2.80 -24.31
CA PHE A 235 8.42 -3.50 -23.12
C PHE A 235 8.86 -4.93 -23.45
N PHE A 236 8.02 -5.71 -24.13
CA PHE A 236 8.37 -7.09 -24.49
C PHE A 236 9.47 -7.21 -25.54
N ALA A 237 9.65 -6.19 -26.38
CA ALA A 237 10.79 -6.11 -27.29
C ALA A 237 12.13 -5.86 -26.58
N ARG A 238 12.13 -5.66 -25.24
CA ARG A 238 13.29 -5.30 -24.43
C ARG A 238 13.48 -6.29 -23.27
N PRO A 239 14.20 -7.41 -23.49
CA PRO A 239 14.46 -8.41 -22.45
C PRO A 239 15.13 -7.84 -21.19
N ASP A 240 15.89 -6.76 -21.32
CA ASP A 240 16.50 -6.07 -20.19
C ASP A 240 15.47 -5.35 -19.30
N LEU A 241 14.45 -4.71 -19.88
CA LEU A 241 13.34 -4.16 -19.10
C LEU A 241 12.56 -5.25 -18.35
N ILE A 242 12.38 -6.42 -18.95
CA ILE A 242 11.67 -7.54 -18.34
C ILE A 242 12.45 -8.07 -17.12
N ASN A 243 13.75 -8.32 -17.29
CA ASN A 243 14.55 -9.01 -16.29
C ASN A 243 15.14 -8.06 -15.22
N ALA A 244 15.50 -6.83 -15.61
CA ALA A 244 16.17 -5.88 -14.72
C ALA A 244 15.27 -4.71 -14.30
N GLY A 245 14.06 -4.57 -14.86
CA GLY A 245 13.18 -3.42 -14.59
C GLY A 245 13.70 -2.07 -15.13
N ARG A 246 14.87 -2.08 -15.78
CA ARG A 246 15.53 -0.92 -16.37
C ARG A 246 16.26 -1.30 -17.65
N THR A 247 16.53 -0.32 -18.48
CA THR A 247 17.36 -0.48 -19.67
C THR A 247 18.83 -0.66 -19.28
N LEU A 248 19.50 -1.66 -19.84
CA LEU A 248 20.94 -1.91 -19.64
C LEU A 248 21.79 -1.20 -20.70
N PHE A 249 21.21 -0.94 -21.87
CA PHE A 249 21.82 -0.20 -22.97
C PHE A 249 20.76 0.60 -23.74
N GLY A 250 21.22 1.59 -24.49
CA GLY A 250 20.35 2.43 -25.31
C GLY A 250 21.01 3.77 -25.60
N ASN A 251 20.80 4.30 -26.80
CA ASN A 251 21.25 5.65 -27.12
C ASN A 251 20.19 6.68 -26.68
N LYS A 252 20.63 7.91 -26.41
CA LYS A 252 19.73 9.02 -26.06
C LYS A 252 18.79 9.32 -27.23
N PRO A 253 17.51 9.64 -26.96
CA PRO A 253 16.59 10.07 -28.00
C PRO A 253 17.02 11.45 -28.56
N PRO A 254 16.67 11.78 -29.83
CA PRO A 254 16.94 13.11 -30.39
C PRO A 254 16.25 14.26 -29.64
N LYS A 255 15.10 13.99 -29.02
CA LYS A 255 14.41 14.87 -28.07
C LYS A 255 14.38 14.15 -26.71
N GLY A 256 15.06 14.70 -25.71
CA GLY A 256 15.04 14.21 -24.35
C GLY A 256 13.97 14.90 -23.52
N GLN A 257 14.39 15.47 -22.41
CA GLN A 257 13.54 16.20 -21.45
C GLN A 257 13.86 17.70 -21.39
N GLU A 258 14.71 18.21 -22.29
CA GLU A 258 15.35 19.52 -22.20
C GLU A 258 14.36 20.70 -22.29
N PHE A 259 13.17 20.48 -22.85
CA PHE A 259 12.14 21.52 -22.97
C PHE A 259 11.17 21.58 -21.79
N GLU A 260 11.27 20.65 -20.83
CA GLU A 260 10.40 20.54 -19.65
C GLU A 260 8.88 20.59 -19.99
N ASP A 261 8.54 20.28 -21.24
CA ASP A 261 7.19 20.42 -21.81
C ASP A 261 6.24 19.29 -21.38
N HIS A 262 6.81 18.25 -20.77
CA HIS A 262 6.04 17.15 -20.20
C HIS A 262 5.44 17.53 -18.85
N TYR A 263 6.15 18.30 -18.01
CA TYR A 263 5.74 18.62 -16.64
C TYR A 263 4.44 19.45 -16.63
N PHE A 264 3.41 18.95 -15.96
CA PHE A 264 2.05 19.50 -16.01
C PHE A 264 1.48 19.71 -17.44
N GLY A 265 2.05 19.05 -18.45
CA GLY A 265 1.55 19.06 -19.81
C GLY A 265 0.24 18.28 -19.97
N ALA A 266 -0.31 18.28 -21.19
CA ALA A 266 -1.50 17.49 -21.49
C ALA A 266 -1.21 15.99 -21.35
N ILE A 267 -2.05 15.27 -20.59
CA ILE A 267 -1.95 13.82 -20.42
C ILE A 267 -2.55 13.14 -21.66
N PRO A 268 -1.82 12.24 -22.34
CA PRO A 268 -2.37 11.48 -23.46
C PRO A 268 -3.64 10.69 -23.07
N GLU A 269 -4.65 10.65 -23.93
CA GLU A 269 -5.98 10.09 -23.63
C GLU A 269 -5.92 8.64 -23.11
N ARG A 270 -5.08 7.79 -23.72
CA ARG A 270 -4.87 6.40 -23.27
C ARG A 270 -4.30 6.32 -21.85
N VAL A 271 -3.40 7.23 -21.50
CA VAL A 271 -2.81 7.30 -20.15
C VAL A 271 -3.83 7.83 -19.16
N LEU A 272 -4.59 8.85 -19.54
CA LEU A 272 -5.65 9.39 -18.69
C LEU A 272 -6.73 8.33 -18.38
N ALA A 273 -7.11 7.51 -19.37
CA ALA A 273 -8.05 6.40 -19.17
C ALA A 273 -7.50 5.37 -18.15
N PHE A 274 -6.21 5.02 -18.25
CA PHE A 274 -5.52 4.20 -17.26
C PHE A 274 -5.54 4.83 -15.85
N MET A 275 -5.25 6.13 -15.74
CA MET A 275 -5.24 6.83 -14.46
C MET A 275 -6.65 6.85 -13.82
N LEU A 276 -7.68 7.11 -14.62
CA LEU A 276 -9.08 7.11 -14.18
C LEU A 276 -9.53 5.74 -13.65
N GLU A 277 -9.17 4.64 -14.33
CA GLU A 277 -9.49 3.30 -13.82
C GLU A 277 -8.66 2.96 -12.58
N SER A 278 -7.38 3.34 -12.54
CA SER A 278 -6.52 3.13 -11.38
C SER A 278 -7.10 3.82 -10.14
N GLU A 279 -7.46 5.09 -10.25
CA GLU A 279 -8.13 5.85 -9.19
C GLU A 279 -9.44 5.20 -8.74
N ARG A 280 -10.27 4.75 -9.70
CA ARG A 280 -11.53 4.07 -9.38
C ARG A 280 -11.31 2.81 -8.55
N GLU A 281 -10.32 1.99 -8.91
CA GLU A 281 -9.97 0.78 -8.17
C GLU A 281 -9.38 1.10 -6.79
N LEU A 282 -8.58 2.15 -6.68
CA LEU A 282 -8.03 2.64 -5.41
C LEU A 282 -9.13 3.20 -4.48
N PHE A 283 -10.13 3.90 -5.03
CA PHE A 283 -11.27 4.37 -4.25
C PHE A 283 -12.08 3.22 -3.66
N LYS A 284 -12.31 2.12 -4.40
CA LYS A 284 -12.94 0.91 -3.83
C LYS A 284 -12.21 0.38 -2.59
N LEU A 285 -10.88 0.48 -2.60
CA LEU A 285 -10.00 0.09 -1.50
C LEU A 285 -9.87 1.15 -0.41
N GLY A 286 -10.62 2.26 -0.50
CA GLY A 286 -10.60 3.33 0.50
C GLY A 286 -9.37 4.23 0.43
N ILE A 287 -8.57 4.14 -0.63
CA ILE A 287 -7.34 4.91 -0.78
C ILE A 287 -7.67 6.31 -1.32
N PRO A 288 -7.37 7.39 -0.57
CA PRO A 288 -7.84 8.73 -0.90
C PRO A 288 -6.91 9.44 -1.89
N VAL A 289 -6.85 8.99 -3.14
CA VAL A 289 -6.09 9.66 -4.21
C VAL A 289 -6.54 11.12 -4.36
N LYS A 290 -5.58 12.06 -4.44
CA LYS A 290 -5.83 13.50 -4.57
C LYS A 290 -5.29 14.09 -5.84
N THR A 291 -4.06 13.77 -6.21
CA THR A 291 -3.38 14.38 -7.34
C THR A 291 -2.84 13.33 -8.29
N ARG A 292 -2.83 13.70 -9.57
CA ARG A 292 -2.14 12.99 -10.65
C ARG A 292 -1.63 14.01 -11.66
N HIS A 293 -0.46 13.77 -12.23
CA HIS A 293 0.07 14.60 -13.30
C HIS A 293 1.20 13.91 -14.07
N ASN A 294 1.62 14.55 -15.14
CA ASN A 294 2.88 14.28 -15.82
C ASN A 294 4.05 14.77 -14.97
N GLU A 295 5.11 13.98 -14.94
CA GLU A 295 6.40 14.36 -14.35
C GLU A 295 7.34 14.97 -15.41
N VAL A 296 8.59 15.28 -15.03
CA VAL A 296 9.56 15.94 -15.92
C VAL A 296 9.99 15.07 -17.10
N ALA A 297 10.22 13.76 -16.89
CA ALA A 297 10.68 12.90 -17.99
C ALA A 297 9.53 12.42 -18.90
N PRO A 298 9.82 12.14 -20.19
CA PRO A 298 8.83 11.56 -21.09
C PRO A 298 8.24 10.27 -20.55
N ALA A 299 6.91 10.18 -20.56
CA ALA A 299 6.15 9.04 -20.07
C ALA A 299 6.35 8.72 -18.58
N GLN A 300 6.82 9.71 -17.80
CA GLN A 300 6.85 9.68 -16.34
C GLN A 300 5.61 10.38 -15.79
N TYR A 301 5.02 9.82 -14.74
CA TYR A 301 3.80 10.32 -14.13
C TYR A 301 3.89 10.21 -12.60
N GLU A 302 3.04 10.96 -11.91
CA GLU A 302 2.90 10.89 -10.46
C GLU A 302 1.44 10.64 -10.07
N ILE A 303 1.26 9.93 -8.95
CA ILE A 303 -0.01 9.85 -8.21
C ILE A 303 0.28 10.06 -6.71
N ALA A 304 -0.51 10.92 -6.06
CA ALA A 304 -0.40 11.14 -4.61
C ALA A 304 -1.77 11.04 -3.90
N PRO A 305 -1.89 10.19 -2.87
CA PRO A 305 -3.02 10.20 -1.95
C PRO A 305 -2.88 11.29 -0.88
N SER A 306 -3.98 11.57 -0.18
CA SER A 306 -3.91 12.28 1.10
C SER A 306 -3.04 11.51 2.09
N PHE A 307 -2.42 12.25 3.01
CA PHE A 307 -1.69 11.64 4.11
C PHE A 307 -2.63 10.82 5.00
N GLU A 308 -2.09 9.74 5.56
CA GLU A 308 -2.77 8.88 6.52
C GLU A 308 -1.80 8.52 7.65
N PHE A 309 -2.26 7.79 8.67
CA PHE A 309 -1.34 7.24 9.66
C PHE A 309 -0.29 6.36 8.98
N GLY A 310 0.97 6.48 9.41
CA GLY A 310 2.12 5.93 8.68
C GLY A 310 2.00 4.44 8.35
N ASN A 311 1.41 3.64 9.24
CA ASN A 311 1.13 2.23 9.00
C ASN A 311 0.12 2.00 7.85
N VAL A 312 -1.03 2.70 7.89
CA VAL A 312 -2.07 2.60 6.84
C VAL A 312 -1.56 3.16 5.53
N ALA A 313 -0.87 4.30 5.55
CA ALA A 313 -0.24 4.90 4.37
C ALA A 313 0.77 3.93 3.71
N THR A 314 1.51 3.16 4.51
CA THR A 314 2.46 2.16 4.00
C THR A 314 1.75 1.02 3.29
N ASP A 315 0.65 0.49 3.86
CA ASP A 315 -0.15 -0.57 3.22
C ASP A 315 -0.82 -0.07 1.94
N HIS A 316 -1.44 1.11 2.00
CA HIS A 316 -2.05 1.77 0.85
C HIS A 316 -1.03 2.04 -0.26
N GLN A 317 0.20 2.42 0.08
CA GLN A 317 1.26 2.62 -0.90
C GLN A 317 1.59 1.35 -1.68
N GLN A 318 1.58 0.19 -1.01
CA GLN A 318 1.79 -1.09 -1.68
C GLN A 318 0.62 -1.43 -2.60
N LEU A 319 -0.61 -1.18 -2.16
CA LEU A 319 -1.80 -1.36 -2.98
C LEU A 319 -1.84 -0.44 -4.19
N ILE A 320 -1.36 0.81 -4.06
CA ILE A 320 -1.17 1.73 -5.19
C ILE A 320 -0.25 1.10 -6.23
N MET A 321 0.95 0.65 -5.82
CA MET A 321 1.92 0.05 -6.73
C MET A 321 1.39 -1.20 -7.46
N ILE A 322 0.68 -2.07 -6.74
CA ILE A 322 0.05 -3.27 -7.31
C ILE A 322 -1.06 -2.89 -8.29
N THR A 323 -1.91 -1.94 -7.92
CA THR A 323 -3.03 -1.49 -8.74
C THR A 323 -2.55 -0.85 -10.03
N LEU A 324 -1.53 0.03 -9.97
CA LEU A 324 -0.93 0.64 -11.16
C LEU A 324 -0.40 -0.41 -12.13
N LYS A 325 0.33 -1.43 -11.63
CA LYS A 325 0.81 -2.54 -12.48
C LYS A 325 -0.33 -3.31 -13.13
N ARG A 326 -1.31 -3.73 -12.33
CA ARG A 326 -2.45 -4.53 -12.78
C ARG A 326 -3.32 -3.79 -13.80
N VAL A 327 -3.62 -2.52 -13.55
CA VAL A 327 -4.48 -1.71 -14.44
C VAL A 327 -3.72 -1.36 -15.72
N ALA A 328 -2.40 -1.14 -15.68
CA ALA A 328 -1.61 -0.83 -16.88
C ALA A 328 -1.74 -1.93 -17.94
N GLU A 329 -1.81 -3.20 -17.53
CA GLU A 329 -1.95 -4.33 -18.46
C GLU A 329 -3.25 -4.26 -19.26
N LYS A 330 -4.36 -3.81 -18.64
CA LYS A 330 -5.67 -3.65 -19.30
C LYS A 330 -5.65 -2.62 -20.43
N TYR A 331 -4.77 -1.63 -20.31
CA TYR A 331 -4.58 -0.59 -21.32
C TYR A 331 -3.40 -0.88 -22.26
N GLY A 332 -2.89 -2.13 -22.28
CA GLY A 332 -1.77 -2.54 -23.12
C GLY A 332 -0.45 -1.83 -22.78
N MET A 333 -0.31 -1.35 -21.55
CA MET A 333 0.89 -0.66 -21.05
C MET A 333 1.63 -1.52 -20.03
N ALA A 334 2.89 -1.19 -19.79
CA ALA A 334 3.69 -1.68 -18.68
C ALA A 334 4.01 -0.52 -17.75
N CYS A 335 3.69 -0.66 -16.46
CA CYS A 335 4.04 0.29 -15.42
C CYS A 335 5.40 -0.09 -14.81
N LEU A 336 6.38 0.80 -14.96
CA LEU A 336 7.72 0.64 -14.42
C LEU A 336 7.84 1.45 -13.13
N LEU A 337 8.18 0.75 -12.04
CA LEU A 337 8.37 1.33 -10.69
C LEU A 337 9.83 1.37 -10.26
N HIS A 338 10.76 1.02 -11.14
CA HIS A 338 12.19 1.12 -10.86
C HIS A 338 12.58 2.60 -10.75
N GLU A 339 13.42 2.96 -9.80
CA GLU A 339 13.91 4.33 -9.54
C GLU A 339 14.69 4.95 -10.71
N LYS A 340 15.29 4.14 -11.58
CA LYS A 340 16.01 4.60 -12.77
C LYS A 340 15.81 3.66 -13.96
N PRO A 341 14.62 3.67 -14.59
CA PRO A 341 14.30 2.74 -15.67
C PRO A 341 15.06 3.08 -16.97
N PHE A 342 15.36 4.36 -17.19
CA PHE A 342 16.07 4.85 -18.37
C PHE A 342 17.27 5.73 -17.97
N ALA A 343 18.43 5.45 -18.57
CA ALA A 343 19.63 6.24 -18.34
C ALA A 343 19.54 7.61 -19.03
N GLY A 344 19.99 8.67 -18.35
CA GLY A 344 20.13 10.02 -18.94
C GLY A 344 18.86 10.90 -18.92
N ILE A 345 17.77 10.45 -18.29
CA ILE A 345 16.56 11.25 -17.99
C ILE A 345 16.24 11.19 -16.49
N ASN A 346 15.24 11.92 -15.99
CA ASN A 346 14.85 11.88 -14.57
C ASN A 346 14.54 10.45 -14.08
N GLY A 347 14.82 10.21 -12.80
CA GLY A 347 14.45 8.95 -12.14
C GLY A 347 13.08 9.08 -11.49
N SER A 348 12.49 7.96 -11.08
CA SER A 348 11.24 7.94 -10.32
C SER A 348 11.52 8.05 -8.83
N GLY A 349 11.08 9.16 -8.25
CA GLY A 349 11.08 9.43 -6.83
C GLY A 349 9.93 8.77 -6.08
N LYS A 350 10.06 8.78 -4.75
CA LYS A 350 8.95 8.57 -3.82
C LYS A 350 9.10 9.50 -2.65
N HIS A 351 8.62 10.73 -2.79
CA HIS A 351 8.65 11.67 -1.68
C HIS A 351 7.72 11.18 -0.57
N VAL A 352 8.06 11.49 0.67
CA VAL A 352 7.23 11.14 1.83
C VAL A 352 7.05 12.38 2.67
N ASN A 353 5.85 12.95 2.61
CA ASN A 353 5.44 14.01 3.51
C ASN A 353 5.20 13.41 4.90
N TYR A 354 6.13 13.65 5.83
CA TYR A 354 6.11 13.08 7.17
C TYR A 354 5.64 14.12 8.21
N SER A 355 4.75 13.70 9.11
CA SER A 355 4.44 14.46 10.32
C SER A 355 4.18 13.52 11.51
N LEU A 356 3.95 14.10 12.69
CA LEU A 356 3.52 13.38 13.89
C LEU A 356 2.53 14.21 14.70
N GLY A 357 1.60 13.51 15.35
CA GLY A 357 0.55 14.17 16.10
C GLY A 357 -0.35 13.20 16.85
N SER A 358 -1.31 13.75 17.58
CA SER A 358 -2.37 12.98 18.23
C SER A 358 -3.73 13.64 18.00
N ALA A 359 -4.81 12.92 18.30
CA ALA A 359 -6.16 13.47 18.18
C ALA A 359 -6.40 14.70 19.09
N SER A 360 -5.70 14.79 20.23
CA SER A 360 -5.84 15.91 21.16
C SER A 360 -4.88 17.06 20.89
N GLN A 361 -3.67 16.77 20.42
CA GLN A 361 -2.61 17.76 20.23
C GLN A 361 -2.51 18.27 18.80
N GLY A 362 -3.19 17.63 17.85
CA GLY A 362 -3.05 17.94 16.43
C GLY A 362 -1.64 17.65 15.93
N ASN A 363 -1.19 18.44 14.95
CA ASN A 363 0.12 18.32 14.33
C ASN A 363 1.20 18.97 15.21
N LEU A 364 2.17 18.20 15.67
CA LEU A 364 3.27 18.69 16.51
C LEU A 364 4.34 19.46 15.73
N LEU A 365 4.25 19.44 14.39
CA LEU A 365 5.08 20.20 13.45
C LEU A 365 4.33 21.37 12.83
N ASP A 366 3.18 21.75 13.39
CA ASP A 366 2.50 22.99 13.02
C ASP A 366 3.15 24.17 13.75
N PRO A 367 3.75 25.15 13.03
CA PRO A 367 4.34 26.31 13.65
C PRO A 367 3.29 27.27 14.26
N GLY A 368 2.05 27.23 13.77
CA GLY A 368 1.04 28.25 14.07
C GLY A 368 1.42 29.64 13.55
N ASP A 369 0.67 30.67 13.98
CA ASP A 369 0.86 32.05 13.50
C ASP A 369 2.11 32.74 14.09
N THR A 370 2.59 32.27 15.24
CA THR A 370 3.76 32.84 15.94
C THR A 370 4.81 31.77 16.27
N PRO A 371 5.57 31.27 15.26
CA PRO A 371 6.41 30.09 15.40
C PRO A 371 7.47 30.22 16.51
N HIS A 372 8.03 31.42 16.69
CA HIS A 372 9.04 31.70 17.70
C HIS A 372 8.52 31.63 19.15
N ALA A 373 7.21 31.79 19.36
CA ALA A 373 6.57 31.67 20.66
C ALA A 373 6.07 30.24 20.94
N ASN A 374 5.93 29.41 19.91
CA ASN A 374 5.47 28.03 20.02
C ASN A 374 6.61 27.09 20.45
N ALA A 375 6.92 27.11 21.75
CA ALA A 375 8.00 26.28 22.32
C ALA A 375 7.81 24.78 22.06
N GLN A 376 6.56 24.28 22.03
CA GLN A 376 6.26 22.88 21.72
C GLN A 376 6.70 22.53 20.30
N PHE A 377 6.26 23.31 19.30
CA PHE A 377 6.69 23.15 17.91
C PHE A 377 8.21 23.20 17.78
N LEU A 378 8.86 24.21 18.38
CA LEU A 378 10.31 24.38 18.29
C LEU A 378 11.07 23.16 18.84
N VAL A 379 10.62 22.57 19.95
CA VAL A 379 11.22 21.36 20.53
C VAL A 379 11.07 20.16 19.58
N PHE A 380 9.89 19.91 19.04
CA PHE A 380 9.67 18.78 18.12
C PHE A 380 10.41 18.97 16.79
N CYS A 381 10.36 20.17 16.22
CA CYS A 381 11.07 20.53 14.98
C CYS A 381 12.60 20.37 15.16
N ALA A 382 13.18 20.93 16.21
CA ALA A 382 14.60 20.78 16.51
C ALA A 382 15.00 19.32 16.76
N ALA A 383 14.15 18.53 17.42
CA ALA A 383 14.37 17.11 17.63
C ALA A 383 14.42 16.32 16.32
N ILE A 384 13.53 16.61 15.37
CA ILE A 384 13.55 15.97 14.04
C ILE A 384 14.81 16.35 13.26
N ILE A 385 15.13 17.64 13.19
CA ILE A 385 16.34 18.12 12.49
C ILE A 385 17.58 17.43 13.07
N ARG A 386 17.67 17.36 14.40
CA ARG A 386 18.78 16.68 15.07
C ARG A 386 18.78 15.16 14.82
N ALA A 387 17.62 14.52 14.77
CA ALA A 387 17.52 13.10 14.48
C ALA A 387 17.99 12.79 13.05
N VAL A 388 17.58 13.60 12.06
CA VAL A 388 18.03 13.48 10.67
C VAL A 388 19.53 13.68 10.56
N ASP A 389 20.10 14.73 11.18
CA ASP A 389 21.54 14.98 11.20
C ASP A 389 22.32 13.80 11.83
N LYS A 390 21.91 13.36 13.03
CA LYS A 390 22.58 12.29 13.77
C LYS A 390 22.47 10.93 13.07
N HIS A 391 21.35 10.66 12.42
CA HIS A 391 21.03 9.36 11.83
C HIS A 391 21.02 9.39 10.29
N ALA A 392 21.63 10.40 9.65
CA ALA A 392 21.65 10.56 8.20
C ALA A 392 22.20 9.33 7.45
N LYS A 393 23.20 8.64 8.02
CA LYS A 393 23.75 7.40 7.45
C LYS A 393 22.75 6.26 7.48
N LEU A 394 21.96 6.14 8.56
CA LEU A 394 20.92 5.12 8.69
C LEU A 394 19.77 5.38 7.72
N LEU A 395 19.39 6.65 7.52
CA LEU A 395 18.32 7.02 6.56
C LEU A 395 18.72 6.81 5.10
N ARG A 396 20.02 6.79 4.79
CA ARG A 396 20.54 6.58 3.42
C ARG A 396 20.76 5.11 3.09
N ALA A 397 20.97 4.26 4.10
CA ALA A 397 21.15 2.83 3.94
C ALA A 397 19.81 2.16 3.61
#